data_AF-A0A7Z1HI50-F1
#
_entry.id   AF-A0A7Z1HI50-F1
#
_cell.length_a   1.000
_cell.length_b   1.000
_cell.length_c   1.000
_cell.angle_alpha   90.00
_cell.angle_beta   90.00
_cell.angle_gamma   90.00
#
_symmetry.space_group_name_H-M   'P 1'
#
loop_
_entity.id
_entity.type
_entity.pdbx_description
1 polymer ?
#
loop_
_entity_poly.entity_id
_entity_poly.type
_entity_poly.pdbx_seq_one_letter_code
_entity_poly.pdbx_strand_id
1 'polypeptide(L)'
;MSSNEYHLSYECFLEHPLYQQVCLPNRFIKDLNQAHKRLAILRVLTHWLPFLFNWDRASVVLAHYEGYLNLVSAFGSEAITNEIPLPIDFTLVGRVYKTKKLIICKHLSLSKEQDCRMLAQAGLTTCMDAPITYQKQCFGTLNVARFSGDFTKEEAIQLFFIADLLGRALQLCKG
;
A
#
# COMPACT_ATOMS: atom_id res chain seq x y z
N MET A 1 -27.32 3.67 -3.96
CA MET A 1 -26.09 4.32 -3.44
C MET A 1 -24.91 3.48 -3.90
N SER A 2 -23.91 4.08 -4.53
CA SER A 2 -22.67 3.38 -4.90
C SER A 2 -21.89 2.99 -3.62
N SER A 3 -21.19 1.86 -3.65
CA SER A 3 -20.30 1.46 -2.54
C SER A 3 -19.20 2.51 -2.31
N ASN A 4 -18.96 2.87 -1.04
CA ASN A 4 -17.84 3.73 -0.60
C ASN A 4 -16.47 3.10 -0.88
N GLU A 5 -16.45 1.80 -1.17
CA GLU A 5 -15.23 1.05 -1.36
C GLU A 5 -15.20 0.36 -2.72
N TYR A 6 -13.99 0.27 -3.27
CA TYR A 6 -13.65 -0.64 -4.35
C TYR A 6 -12.64 -1.66 -3.84
N HIS A 7 -12.80 -2.91 -4.29
CA HIS A 7 -12.02 -4.06 -3.85
C HIS A 7 -11.45 -4.76 -5.07
N LEU A 8 -10.19 -5.18 -5.01
CA LEU A 8 -9.52 -5.93 -6.07
C LEU A 8 -8.76 -7.11 -5.44
N SER A 9 -9.11 -8.34 -5.82
CA SER A 9 -8.36 -9.53 -5.41
C SER A 9 -7.19 -9.80 -6.34
N TYR A 10 -6.27 -10.66 -5.90
CA TYR A 10 -5.10 -11.04 -6.69
C TYR A 10 -5.47 -11.74 -8.01
N GLU A 11 -6.49 -12.61 -8.00
CA GLU A 11 -6.96 -13.30 -9.21
C GLU A 11 -7.50 -12.30 -10.23
N CYS A 12 -8.38 -11.39 -9.79
CA CYS A 12 -8.91 -10.33 -10.64
C CYS A 12 -7.82 -9.38 -11.13
N PHE A 13 -6.77 -9.15 -10.34
CA PHE A 13 -5.62 -8.35 -10.73
C PHE A 13 -4.84 -9.01 -11.88
N LEU A 14 -4.53 -10.30 -11.78
CA LEU A 14 -3.78 -11.04 -12.82
C LEU A 14 -4.55 -11.14 -14.15
N GLU A 15 -5.87 -11.25 -14.08
CA GLU A 15 -6.74 -11.35 -15.25
C GLU A 15 -7.07 -9.98 -15.87
N HIS A 16 -6.73 -8.87 -15.20
CA HIS A 16 -7.09 -7.54 -15.66
C HIS A 16 -6.28 -7.17 -16.93
N PRO A 17 -6.92 -6.69 -18.02
CA PRO A 17 -6.20 -6.36 -19.26
C PRO A 17 -5.07 -5.34 -19.09
N LEU A 18 -5.24 -4.42 -18.14
CA LEU A 18 -4.24 -3.39 -17.82
C LEU A 18 -3.00 -3.93 -17.10
N TYR A 19 -3.04 -5.14 -16.53
CA TYR A 19 -1.89 -5.72 -15.84
C TYR A 19 -0.67 -5.81 -16.77
N GLN A 20 -0.89 -6.18 -18.03
CA GLN A 20 0.16 -6.25 -19.06
C GLN A 20 0.68 -4.89 -19.53
N GLN A 21 0.02 -3.80 -19.11
CA GLN A 21 0.30 -2.43 -19.55
C GLN A 21 0.90 -1.57 -18.43
N VAL A 22 1.22 -2.17 -17.27
CA VAL A 22 1.83 -1.44 -16.16
C VAL A 22 3.25 -1.01 -16.55
N CYS A 23 3.45 0.31 -16.61
CA CYS A 23 4.74 0.94 -16.88
C CYS A 23 5.36 1.46 -15.58
N LEU A 24 6.59 1.06 -15.28
CA LEU A 24 7.38 1.58 -14.16
C LEU A 24 8.75 2.06 -14.63
N PRO A 25 9.38 3.03 -13.94
CA PRO A 25 10.74 3.44 -14.26
C PRO A 25 11.71 2.26 -14.21
N ASN A 26 12.47 2.04 -15.28
CA ASN A 26 13.42 0.93 -15.35
C ASN A 26 14.44 0.95 -14.18
N ARG A 27 14.86 2.15 -13.75
CA ARG A 27 15.78 2.31 -12.63
C ARG A 27 15.17 1.89 -11.29
N PHE A 28 13.86 2.11 -11.08
CA PHE A 28 13.16 1.59 -9.90
C PHE A 28 13.24 0.05 -9.85
N ILE A 29 12.93 -0.63 -10.96
CA ILE A 29 12.99 -2.09 -11.04
C ILE A 29 14.41 -2.60 -10.77
N LYS A 30 15.42 -1.94 -11.37
CA LYS A 30 16.83 -2.30 -11.17
C LYS A 30 17.26 -2.12 -9.70
N ASP A 31 16.96 -0.98 -9.10
CA ASP A 31 17.33 -0.67 -7.72
C ASP A 31 16.65 -1.66 -6.75
N LEU A 32 15.37 -2.00 -7.00
CA LEU A 32 14.62 -2.97 -6.20
C LEU A 32 15.22 -4.38 -6.30
N ASN A 33 15.58 -4.84 -7.50
CA ASN A 33 16.19 -6.17 -7.71
C ASN A 33 17.58 -6.31 -7.08
N GLN A 34 18.31 -5.19 -6.91
CA GLN A 34 19.62 -5.17 -6.26
C GLN A 34 19.55 -5.08 -4.73
N ALA A 35 18.37 -4.84 -4.17
CA ALA A 35 18.15 -4.71 -2.75
C ALA A 35 17.96 -6.08 -2.09
N HIS A 36 19.01 -6.58 -1.43
CA HIS A 36 19.01 -7.91 -0.78
C HIS A 36 18.80 -7.89 0.74
N LYS A 37 18.45 -6.72 1.30
CA LYS A 37 18.14 -6.55 2.73
C LYS A 37 16.86 -5.75 2.87
N ARG A 38 16.04 -6.08 3.88
CA ARG A 38 14.77 -5.39 4.16
C ARG A 38 14.93 -3.87 4.22
N LEU A 39 15.95 -3.36 4.93
CA LEU A 39 16.22 -1.93 5.02
C LEU A 39 16.61 -1.31 3.67
N ALA A 40 17.31 -2.04 2.80
CA ALA A 40 17.67 -1.55 1.47
C ALA A 40 16.42 -1.44 0.58
N ILE A 41 15.51 -2.42 0.62
CA ILE A 41 14.23 -2.37 -0.08
C ILE A 41 13.42 -1.15 0.36
N LEU A 42 13.31 -0.93 1.67
CA LEU A 42 12.59 0.23 2.20
C LEU A 42 13.20 1.55 1.72
N ARG A 43 14.53 1.68 1.68
CA ARG A 43 15.20 2.87 1.14
C ARG A 43 14.91 3.10 -0.34
N VAL A 44 14.90 2.04 -1.15
CA VAL A 44 14.50 2.13 -2.57
C VAL A 44 13.08 2.66 -2.67
N LEU A 45 12.15 2.17 -1.83
CA LEU A 45 10.78 2.63 -1.83
C LEU A 45 10.64 4.08 -1.42
N THR A 46 11.22 4.50 -0.30
CA THR A 46 11.17 5.89 0.15
C THR A 46 11.72 6.84 -0.91
N HIS A 47 12.75 6.41 -1.64
CA HIS A 47 13.31 7.20 -2.75
C HIS A 47 12.35 7.30 -3.94
N TRP A 48 11.72 6.20 -4.35
CA TRP A 48 10.97 6.14 -5.61
C TRP A 48 9.49 6.51 -5.49
N LEU A 49 8.83 6.25 -4.36
CA LEU A 49 7.39 6.54 -4.16
C LEU A 49 6.95 7.95 -4.58
N PRO A 50 7.72 9.04 -4.33
CA PRO A 50 7.37 10.39 -4.77
C PRO A 50 7.31 10.55 -6.29
N PHE A 51 8.06 9.73 -7.03
CA PHE A 51 8.21 9.82 -8.48
C PHE A 51 7.37 8.81 -9.24
N LEU A 52 6.90 7.76 -8.57
CA LEU A 52 6.09 6.73 -9.22
C LEU A 52 4.71 7.29 -9.55
N PHE A 53 4.11 8.10 -8.67
CA PHE A 53 2.84 8.76 -8.97
C PHE A 53 2.56 10.01 -8.13
N ASN A 54 1.53 10.74 -8.55
CA ASN A 54 1.04 11.95 -7.91
C ASN A 54 0.11 11.59 -6.73
N TRP A 55 0.67 11.18 -5.60
CA TRP A 55 -0.06 11.01 -4.33
C TRP A 55 0.47 12.01 -3.30
N ASP A 56 -0.40 12.45 -2.40
CA ASP A 56 -0.02 13.37 -1.32
C ASP A 56 0.62 12.65 -0.12
N ARG A 57 0.42 11.33 -0.07
CA ARG A 57 1.00 10.46 0.94
C ARG A 57 1.21 9.06 0.37
N ALA A 58 2.34 8.46 0.70
CA ALA A 58 2.61 7.03 0.48
C ALA A 58 3.29 6.43 1.71
N SER A 59 2.99 5.17 2.01
CA SER A 59 3.54 4.48 3.18
C SER A 59 3.60 2.97 3.00
N VAL A 60 4.54 2.35 3.71
CA VAL A 60 4.67 0.89 3.80
C VAL A 60 4.50 0.50 5.25
N VAL A 61 3.58 -0.41 5.51
CA VAL A 61 3.31 -0.96 6.84
C VAL A 61 3.59 -2.45 6.78
N LEU A 62 4.43 -2.97 7.66
CA LEU A 62 4.82 -4.39 7.67
C LEU A 62 4.40 -5.09 8.96
N ALA A 63 4.14 -6.39 8.88
CA ALA A 63 3.91 -7.21 10.06
C ALA A 63 5.08 -7.11 11.04
N HIS A 64 4.76 -6.97 12.32
CA HIS A 64 5.74 -6.78 13.39
C HIS A 64 5.63 -7.89 14.46
N TYR A 65 4.53 -7.94 15.21
CA TYR A 65 4.19 -9.01 16.16
C TYR A 65 2.69 -9.32 16.09
N GLU A 66 2.24 -10.36 16.81
CA GLU A 66 0.85 -10.83 16.75
C GLU A 66 -0.14 -9.69 16.95
N GLY A 67 -1.02 -9.48 15.96
CA GLY A 67 -2.08 -8.48 16.01
C GLY A 67 -1.69 -7.07 15.57
N TYR A 68 -0.43 -6.80 15.24
CA TYR A 68 0.03 -5.43 14.93
C TYR A 68 0.93 -5.34 13.68
N LEU A 69 0.78 -4.23 12.99
CA LEU A 69 1.59 -3.80 11.85
C LEU A 69 2.36 -2.52 12.23
N ASN A 70 3.59 -2.37 11.73
CA ASN A 70 4.39 -1.17 11.95
C ASN A 70 4.58 -0.39 10.66
N LEU A 71 4.41 0.93 10.74
CA LEU A 71 4.81 1.84 9.68
C LEU A 71 6.34 1.88 9.62
N VAL A 72 6.90 1.44 8.48
CA VAL A 72 8.36 1.28 8.31
C VAL A 72 8.96 2.24 7.28
N SER A 73 8.11 2.88 6.47
CA SER A 73 8.51 3.91 5.52
C SER A 73 7.29 4.78 5.20
N ALA A 74 7.50 6.09 5.07
CA ALA A 74 6.48 7.03 4.65
C ALA A 74 7.10 8.15 3.79
N PHE A 75 6.27 8.75 2.94
CA PHE A 75 6.53 9.98 2.20
C PHE A 75 5.27 10.85 2.22
N GLY A 76 5.45 12.17 2.25
CA GLY A 76 4.36 13.13 2.25
C GLY A 76 3.78 13.37 3.64
N SER A 77 2.46 13.50 3.73
CA SER A 77 1.76 13.80 5.00
C SER A 77 2.11 12.84 6.14
N GLU A 78 2.47 13.41 7.30
CA GLU A 78 2.81 12.70 8.55
C GLU A 78 1.59 12.32 9.40
N ALA A 79 0.40 12.21 8.78
CA ALA A 79 -0.87 11.91 9.45
C ALA A 79 -0.85 10.69 10.40
N ILE A 80 0.05 9.73 10.14
CA ILE A 80 0.31 8.58 11.02
C ILE A 80 1.83 8.52 11.21
N THR A 81 2.29 8.56 12.45
CA THR A 81 3.71 8.51 12.80
C THR A 81 4.18 7.07 13.05
N ASN A 82 5.50 6.84 12.95
CA ASN A 82 6.10 5.51 13.11
C ASN A 82 6.15 5.02 14.57
N GLU A 83 5.73 5.84 15.53
CA GLU A 83 5.92 5.58 16.96
C GLU A 83 4.90 4.61 17.54
N ILE A 84 3.74 4.45 16.89
CA ILE A 84 2.63 3.63 17.41
C ILE A 84 2.32 2.50 16.41
N PRO A 85 2.46 1.22 16.82
CA PRO A 85 2.00 0.08 16.04
C PRO A 85 0.51 0.19 15.71
N LEU A 86 0.15 -0.08 14.46
CA LEU A 86 -1.23 -0.11 13.98
C LEU A 86 -1.85 -1.47 14.29
N PRO A 87 -3.00 -1.54 14.99
CA PRO A 87 -3.67 -2.81 15.21
C PRO A 87 -4.19 -3.37 13.88
N ILE A 88 -4.07 -4.69 13.67
CA ILE A 88 -4.65 -5.39 12.52
C ILE A 88 -6.19 -5.36 12.57
N ASP A 89 -6.74 -5.33 13.78
CA ASP A 89 -8.16 -5.16 13.98
C ASP A 89 -8.53 -3.67 13.96
N PHE A 90 -9.70 -3.37 13.38
CA PHE A 90 -10.27 -2.02 13.30
C PHE A 90 -9.53 -1.01 12.39
N THR A 91 -8.55 -1.46 11.59
CA THR A 91 -7.86 -0.63 10.60
C THR A 91 -8.09 -1.16 9.17
N LEU A 92 -8.07 -0.24 8.20
CA LEU A 92 -8.12 -0.59 6.79
C LEU A 92 -6.88 -1.38 6.38
N VAL A 93 -5.69 -0.94 6.81
CA VAL A 93 -4.44 -1.66 6.54
C VAL A 93 -4.50 -3.09 7.07
N GLY A 94 -5.11 -3.30 8.25
CA GLY A 94 -5.31 -4.61 8.84
C GLY A 94 -6.32 -5.46 8.07
N ARG A 95 -7.38 -4.86 7.53
CA ARG A 95 -8.35 -5.54 6.67
C ARG A 95 -7.73 -5.95 5.33
N VAL A 96 -6.94 -5.08 4.71
CA VAL A 96 -6.16 -5.40 3.50
C VAL A 96 -5.17 -6.53 3.78
N TYR A 97 -4.45 -6.46 4.90
CA TYR A 97 -3.53 -7.50 5.34
C TYR A 97 -4.20 -8.87 5.47
N LYS A 98 -5.35 -8.93 6.15
CA LYS A 98 -6.12 -10.17 6.39
C LYS A 98 -6.76 -10.72 5.12
N THR A 99 -7.38 -9.85 4.33
CA THR A 99 -8.16 -10.27 3.14
C THR A 99 -7.30 -10.48 1.91
N LYS A 100 -6.09 -9.92 1.87
CA LYS A 100 -5.19 -9.91 0.71
C LYS A 100 -5.86 -9.33 -0.54
N LYS A 101 -6.72 -8.34 -0.34
CA LYS A 101 -7.37 -7.57 -1.39
C LYS A 101 -6.92 -6.14 -1.29
N LEU A 102 -6.63 -5.52 -2.43
CA LEU A 102 -6.49 -4.08 -2.50
C LEU A 102 -7.86 -3.45 -2.21
N ILE A 103 -7.88 -2.41 -1.37
CA ILE A 103 -9.09 -1.67 -1.04
C ILE A 103 -8.86 -0.18 -1.29
N ILE A 104 -9.80 0.44 -2.01
CA ILE A 104 -9.90 1.90 -2.14
C ILE A 104 -11.01 2.36 -1.20
N CYS A 105 -10.72 3.29 -0.30
CA CYS A 105 -11.72 4.04 0.45
C CYS A 105 -11.95 5.39 -0.24
N LYS A 106 -13.11 5.56 -0.88
CA LYS A 106 -13.43 6.75 -1.68
C LYS A 106 -13.75 7.97 -0.85
N HIS A 107 -14.28 7.77 0.36
CA HIS A 107 -14.54 8.86 1.30
C HIS A 107 -14.09 8.44 2.69
N LEU A 108 -12.91 8.91 3.09
CA LEU A 108 -12.31 8.63 4.40
C LEU A 108 -13.20 9.07 5.57
N SER A 109 -13.92 10.18 5.40
CA SER A 109 -14.87 10.71 6.40
C SER A 109 -16.04 9.77 6.70
N LEU A 110 -16.35 8.82 5.81
CA LEU A 110 -17.41 7.82 6.00
C LEU A 110 -16.88 6.52 6.61
N SER A 111 -15.56 6.35 6.73
CA SER A 111 -14.96 5.13 7.26
C SER A 111 -15.03 5.07 8.79
N LYS A 112 -15.28 3.86 9.30
CA LYS A 112 -15.22 3.54 10.73
C LYS A 112 -13.87 2.96 11.14
N GLU A 113 -12.92 2.84 10.22
CA GLU A 113 -11.58 2.32 10.52
C GLU A 113 -10.70 3.43 11.08
N GLN A 114 -9.88 3.07 12.08
CA GLN A 114 -9.12 4.03 12.87
C GLN A 114 -8.12 4.83 12.02
N ASP A 115 -7.33 4.13 11.21
CA ASP A 115 -6.37 4.72 10.29
C ASP A 115 -7.06 5.64 9.27
N CYS A 116 -8.21 5.26 8.72
CA CYS A 116 -8.97 6.14 7.84
C CYS A 116 -9.41 7.45 8.52
N ARG A 117 -9.84 7.40 9.79
CA ARG A 117 -10.19 8.62 10.55
C ARG A 117 -8.98 9.50 10.80
N MET A 118 -7.82 8.92 11.11
CA MET A 118 -6.57 9.68 11.28
C MET A 118 -6.21 10.41 9.99
N LEU A 119 -6.35 9.75 8.83
CA LEU A 119 -6.13 10.38 7.53
C LEU A 119 -7.13 11.51 7.25
N ALA A 120 -8.41 11.30 7.55
CA ALA A 120 -9.44 12.33 7.40
C ALA A 120 -9.15 13.56 8.27
N GLN A 121 -8.70 13.36 9.52
CA GLN A 121 -8.32 14.45 10.44
C GLN A 121 -7.13 15.27 9.92
N ALA A 122 -6.23 14.64 9.18
CA ALA A 122 -5.11 15.31 8.51
C ALA A 122 -5.50 15.94 7.15
N GLY A 123 -6.78 15.94 6.79
CA GLY A 123 -7.31 16.57 5.57
C GLY A 123 -7.29 15.70 4.32
N LEU A 124 -6.83 14.44 4.39
CA LEU A 124 -6.89 13.51 3.26
C LEU A 124 -8.34 13.06 3.03
N THR A 125 -8.74 12.89 1.78
CA THR A 125 -10.13 12.56 1.41
C THR A 125 -10.30 11.11 0.96
N THR A 126 -9.28 10.54 0.31
CA THR A 126 -9.31 9.21 -0.29
C THR A 126 -8.03 8.45 0.04
N CYS A 127 -8.11 7.12 0.18
CA CYS A 127 -6.94 6.26 0.32
C CYS A 127 -7.08 4.96 -0.47
N MET A 128 -5.95 4.34 -0.76
CA MET A 128 -5.88 3.04 -1.40
C MET A 128 -4.74 2.24 -0.78
N ASP A 129 -5.05 1.02 -0.38
CA ASP A 129 -4.14 0.15 0.35
C ASP A 129 -4.04 -1.18 -0.42
N ALA A 130 -2.82 -1.53 -0.82
CA ALA A 130 -2.52 -2.76 -1.55
C ALA A 130 -1.78 -3.76 -0.65
N PRO A 131 -2.12 -5.05 -0.68
CA PRO A 131 -1.44 -6.07 0.12
C PRO A 131 -0.08 -6.39 -0.50
N ILE A 132 0.96 -6.43 0.33
CA ILE A 132 2.30 -6.85 -0.10
C ILE A 132 2.39 -8.37 0.09
N THR A 133 2.15 -9.13 -0.98
CA THR A 133 2.02 -10.59 -0.92
C THR A 133 3.07 -11.31 -1.74
N TYR A 134 3.46 -12.50 -1.26
CA TYR A 134 4.13 -13.50 -2.08
C TYR A 134 3.52 -14.88 -1.77
N GLN A 135 3.06 -15.57 -2.82
CA GLN A 135 2.29 -16.80 -2.68
C GLN A 135 1.11 -16.61 -1.71
N LYS A 136 1.08 -17.36 -0.60
CA LYS A 136 0.03 -17.28 0.42
C LYS A 136 0.37 -16.35 1.58
N GLN A 137 1.58 -15.80 1.65
CA GLN A 137 2.01 -14.94 2.75
C GLN A 137 1.77 -13.47 2.42
N CYS A 138 1.23 -12.73 3.39
CA CYS A 138 1.14 -11.28 3.36
C CYS A 138 2.18 -10.71 4.32
N PHE A 139 3.07 -9.85 3.83
CA PHE A 139 4.11 -9.21 4.64
C PHE A 139 3.65 -7.89 5.26
N GLY A 140 2.57 -7.31 4.73
CA GLY A 140 2.14 -5.96 5.08
C GLY A 140 1.32 -5.32 3.96
N THR A 141 1.31 -3.99 3.92
CA THR A 141 0.57 -3.21 2.94
C THR A 141 1.38 -2.03 2.41
N LEU A 142 1.12 -1.66 1.16
CA LEU A 142 1.57 -0.44 0.51
C LEU A 142 0.35 0.49 0.39
N ASN A 143 0.40 1.65 1.02
CA ASN A 143 -0.76 2.51 1.22
C ASN A 143 -0.49 3.89 0.66
N VAL A 144 -1.48 4.49 0.06
CA VAL A 144 -1.40 5.81 -0.57
C VAL A 144 -2.68 6.60 -0.31
N ALA A 145 -2.56 7.93 -0.25
CA ALA A 145 -3.71 8.80 0.00
C ALA A 145 -3.56 10.14 -0.72
N ARG A 146 -4.70 10.81 -0.93
CA ARG A 146 -4.78 12.13 -1.56
C ARG A 146 -5.65 13.11 -0.77
N PHE A 147 -5.37 14.39 -0.89
CA PHE A 147 -6.20 15.50 -0.40
C PHE A 147 -7.44 15.74 -1.26
N SER A 148 -7.41 15.31 -2.53
CA SER A 148 -8.55 15.44 -3.43
C SER A 148 -8.49 14.43 -4.59
N GLY A 149 -9.66 14.14 -5.17
CA GLY A 149 -9.80 13.23 -6.30
C GLY A 149 -9.91 11.76 -5.90
N ASP A 150 -10.54 10.98 -6.79
CA ASP A 150 -10.70 9.54 -6.65
C ASP A 150 -9.52 8.79 -7.28
N PHE A 151 -9.27 7.58 -6.79
CA PHE A 151 -8.36 6.64 -7.44
C PHE A 151 -9.05 5.89 -8.57
N THR A 152 -8.36 5.78 -9.71
CA THR A 152 -8.86 5.02 -10.85
C THR A 152 -8.56 3.53 -10.72
N LYS A 153 -9.15 2.71 -11.60
CA LYS A 153 -8.83 1.28 -11.66
C LYS A 153 -7.41 1.06 -12.17
N GLU A 154 -6.97 1.88 -13.12
CA GLU A 154 -5.61 1.88 -13.66
C GLU A 154 -4.59 2.09 -12.54
N GLU A 155 -4.82 3.08 -11.66
CA GLU A 155 -3.97 3.35 -10.50
C GLU A 155 -3.99 2.19 -9.50
N ALA A 156 -5.15 1.54 -9.31
CA ALA A 156 -5.25 0.36 -8.46
C ALA A 156 -4.42 -0.81 -8.98
N ILE A 157 -4.50 -1.09 -10.29
CA ILE A 157 -3.68 -2.13 -10.93
C ILE A 157 -2.19 -1.80 -10.79
N GLN A 158 -1.80 -0.54 -10.99
CA GLN A 158 -0.41 -0.11 -10.85
C GLN A 158 0.12 -0.25 -9.41
N LEU A 159 -0.66 0.18 -8.41
CA LEU A 159 -0.27 0.04 -7.00
C LEU A 159 -0.16 -1.42 -6.59
N PHE A 160 -1.12 -2.26 -7.00
CA PHE A 160 -1.07 -3.69 -6.72
C PHE A 160 0.17 -4.33 -7.37
N PHE A 161 0.47 -3.97 -8.63
CA PHE A 161 1.67 -4.47 -9.30
C PHE A 161 2.95 -4.13 -8.53
N ILE A 162 3.08 -2.90 -8.03
CA ILE A 162 4.21 -2.53 -7.18
C ILE A 162 4.21 -3.38 -5.91
N ALA A 163 3.09 -3.50 -5.21
CA ALA A 163 3.01 -4.31 -3.99
C ALA A 163 3.38 -5.79 -4.23
N ASP A 164 3.05 -6.37 -5.38
CA ASP A 164 3.48 -7.72 -5.78
C ASP A 164 5.00 -7.80 -5.98
N LEU A 165 5.61 -6.83 -6.67
CA LEU A 165 7.07 -6.74 -6.80
C LEU A 165 7.76 -6.65 -5.44
N LEU A 166 7.19 -5.89 -4.50
CA LEU A 166 7.73 -5.78 -3.14
C LEU A 166 7.61 -7.09 -2.37
N GLY A 167 6.51 -7.82 -2.52
CA GLY A 167 6.35 -9.14 -1.92
C GLY A 167 7.44 -10.10 -2.36
N ARG A 168 7.77 -10.11 -3.66
CA ARG A 168 8.88 -10.90 -4.22
C ARG A 168 10.23 -10.46 -3.66
N ALA A 169 10.51 -9.16 -3.62
CA ALA A 169 11.78 -8.64 -3.12
C ALA A 169 11.97 -8.94 -1.63
N LEU A 170 10.92 -8.78 -0.81
CA LEU A 170 10.95 -9.07 0.63
C LEU A 170 11.15 -10.57 0.89
N GLN A 171 10.54 -11.45 0.10
CA GLN A 171 10.75 -12.89 0.23
C GLN A 171 12.21 -13.30 -0.02
N LEU A 172 12.91 -12.61 -0.91
CA LEU A 172 14.31 -12.91 -1.24
C LEU A 172 15.29 -12.37 -0.19
N CYS A 173 14.84 -11.53 0.74
CA CYS A 173 15.65 -11.11 1.87
C CYS A 173 15.83 -12.28 2.83
N LYS A 174 17.05 -12.81 2.91
CA LYS A 174 17.46 -13.66 4.03
C LYS A 174 17.54 -12.76 5.28
N GLY A 175 16.98 -13.25 6.40
CA GLY A 175 17.11 -12.62 7.71
C GLY A 175 18.56 -12.42 8.11
#